data_AF-A0A2V6U2Q8-F1
#
_entry.id   AF-A0A2V6U2Q8-F1
#
_cell.length_a   1.000
_cell.length_b   1.000
_cell.length_c   1.000
_cell.angle_alpha   90.00
_cell.angle_beta   90.00
_cell.angle_gamma   90.00
#
_symmetry.space_group_name_H-M   'P 1'
#
loop_
_entity.id
_entity.type
_entity.pdbx_description
1 polymer ?
#
loop_
_entity_poly.entity_id
_entity_poly.type
_entity_poly.pdbx_seq_one_letter_code
_entity_poly.pdbx_strand_id
1 'polypeptide(L)'
;MKTQIGALGIGSIQDINALPAGRRDAVYGRLVPPELYGRFGIDPGSLRGPHGEPLVRVTAPPDKPWARVEVRAAPGDRDPVVLIDVEMAPPAMPELAFVQINDPASPRYAIDRDPEGQDTLYGTLSRNLAEEERALRAGLAPGQVRRGLRLLRSVLGAMDDFCRLLGQELYLIEPLFYHSAILYERGGCGYVMGRDQMEEIHRGFAADGPLTRRLDGATPFRQPGFDRTVRGRSWAITDGVLGTPFAGVKMYKAPGRSANVCSFPDGIY
;
A
#
# COMPACT_ATOMS: atom_id res chain seq x y z
N MET A 1 -17.27 -13.50 -21.27
CA MET A 1 -16.00 -13.77 -20.54
C MET A 1 -16.19 -14.18 -19.07
N LYS A 2 -17.25 -13.75 -18.35
CA LYS A 2 -17.65 -14.40 -17.07
C LYS A 2 -17.77 -15.94 -17.20
N THR A 3 -18.19 -16.39 -18.38
CA THR A 3 -18.42 -17.80 -18.74
C THR A 3 -17.15 -18.63 -18.96
N GLN A 4 -15.97 -18.03 -19.14
CA GLN A 4 -14.73 -18.79 -19.40
C GLN A 4 -13.92 -19.08 -18.12
N ILE A 5 -14.17 -18.34 -17.03
CA ILE A 5 -13.39 -18.42 -15.78
C ILE A 5 -14.10 -19.27 -14.73
N GLY A 6 -15.44 -19.22 -14.69
CA GLY A 6 -16.23 -20.23 -13.96
C GLY A 6 -16.04 -21.65 -14.50
N ALA A 7 -15.64 -21.78 -15.78
CA ALA A 7 -15.29 -23.06 -16.40
C ALA A 7 -13.87 -23.55 -16.08
N LEU A 8 -13.01 -22.69 -15.48
CA LEU A 8 -11.61 -23.00 -15.15
C LEU A 8 -11.40 -23.33 -13.65
N GLY A 9 -12.41 -23.17 -12.79
CA GLY A 9 -12.30 -23.49 -11.36
C GLY A 9 -11.35 -22.59 -10.56
N ILE A 10 -10.98 -21.41 -11.07
CA ILE A 10 -10.07 -20.49 -10.40
C ILE A 10 -10.81 -19.80 -9.24
N GLY A 11 -10.51 -20.21 -8.02
CA GLY A 11 -11.07 -19.62 -6.79
C GLY A 11 -10.03 -18.99 -5.87
N SER A 12 -8.74 -19.19 -6.15
CA SER A 12 -7.62 -18.75 -5.32
C SER A 12 -6.42 -18.24 -6.12
N ILE A 13 -5.51 -17.54 -5.44
CA ILE A 13 -4.21 -17.12 -6.00
C ILE A 13 -3.33 -18.34 -6.34
N GLN A 14 -3.42 -19.43 -5.57
CA GLN A 14 -2.73 -20.70 -5.89
C GLN A 14 -3.19 -21.26 -7.23
N ASP A 15 -4.50 -21.23 -7.52
CA ASP A 15 -5.04 -21.71 -8.79
C ASP A 15 -4.50 -20.87 -9.96
N ILE A 16 -4.40 -19.55 -9.78
CA ILE A 16 -3.79 -18.65 -10.77
C ILE A 16 -2.30 -18.98 -10.94
N ASN A 17 -1.57 -19.17 -9.84
CA ASN A 17 -0.13 -19.47 -9.85
C ASN A 17 0.21 -20.77 -10.57
N ALA A 18 -0.71 -21.75 -10.57
CA ALA A 18 -0.58 -23.01 -11.28
C ALA A 18 -0.82 -22.92 -12.80
N LEU A 19 -1.31 -21.79 -13.32
CA LEU A 19 -1.55 -21.60 -14.75
C LEU A 19 -0.23 -21.50 -15.55
N PRO A 20 -0.25 -21.82 -16.86
CA PRO A 20 0.87 -21.50 -17.75
C PRO A 20 1.22 -20.00 -17.68
N ALA A 21 2.51 -19.68 -17.69
CA ALA A 21 3.02 -18.32 -17.42
C ALA A 21 2.28 -17.21 -18.20
N GLY A 22 2.03 -17.38 -19.50
CA GLY A 22 1.29 -16.37 -20.28
C GLY A 22 -0.14 -16.12 -19.81
N ARG A 23 -0.85 -17.15 -19.32
CA ARG A 23 -2.20 -16.98 -18.74
C ARG A 23 -2.15 -16.41 -17.33
N ARG A 24 -1.21 -16.89 -16.52
CA ARG A 24 -0.95 -16.39 -15.16
C ARG A 24 -0.64 -14.89 -15.19
N ASP A 25 0.30 -14.50 -16.05
CA ASP A 25 0.79 -13.13 -16.14
C ASP A 25 -0.28 -12.20 -16.74
N ALA A 26 -1.10 -12.68 -17.68
CA ALA A 26 -2.26 -11.93 -18.16
C ALA A 26 -3.31 -11.68 -17.07
N VAL A 27 -3.48 -12.61 -16.13
CA VAL A 27 -4.37 -12.42 -14.98
C VAL A 27 -3.77 -11.41 -14.00
N TYR A 28 -2.51 -11.56 -13.63
CA TYR A 28 -1.84 -10.63 -12.70
C TYR A 28 -1.59 -9.24 -13.29
N GLY A 29 -1.42 -9.13 -14.61
CA GLY A 29 -1.34 -7.84 -15.31
C GLY A 29 -2.57 -6.96 -15.07
N ARG A 30 -3.73 -7.55 -14.73
CA ARG A 30 -4.93 -6.79 -14.37
C ARG A 30 -4.81 -6.05 -13.04
N LEU A 31 -3.85 -6.38 -12.19
CA LEU A 31 -3.54 -5.62 -10.97
C LEU A 31 -2.76 -4.32 -11.27
N VAL A 32 -2.16 -4.19 -12.45
CA VAL A 32 -1.44 -2.97 -12.85
C VAL A 32 -2.46 -1.84 -13.09
N PRO A 33 -2.30 -0.66 -12.45
CA PRO A 33 -3.15 0.49 -12.73
C PRO A 33 -3.12 0.83 -14.23
N PRO A 34 -4.29 1.02 -14.87
CA PRO A 34 -4.40 1.17 -16.32
C PRO A 34 -3.58 2.36 -16.87
N GLU A 35 -3.41 3.40 -16.06
CA GLU A 35 -2.65 4.61 -16.40
C GLU A 35 -1.17 4.31 -16.68
N LEU A 36 -0.62 3.25 -16.06
CA LEU A 36 0.79 2.90 -16.23
C LEU A 36 1.10 2.28 -17.58
N TYR A 37 0.13 1.58 -18.19
CA TYR A 37 0.29 1.05 -19.54
C TYR A 37 0.52 2.17 -20.55
N GLY A 38 -0.34 3.19 -20.54
CA GLY A 38 -0.20 4.36 -21.41
C GLY A 38 1.04 5.20 -21.06
N ARG A 39 1.31 5.42 -19.78
CA ARG A 39 2.41 6.28 -19.32
C ARG A 39 3.80 5.76 -19.74
N PHE A 40 4.00 4.45 -19.73
CA PHE A 40 5.30 3.84 -20.05
C PHE A 40 5.30 3.07 -21.38
N GLY A 41 4.21 3.14 -22.16
CA GLY A 41 4.10 2.41 -23.42
C GLY A 41 4.19 0.89 -23.25
N ILE A 42 3.67 0.37 -22.13
CA ILE A 42 3.67 -1.06 -21.85
C ILE A 42 2.55 -1.71 -22.66
N ASP A 43 2.89 -2.74 -23.44
CA ASP A 43 1.92 -3.58 -24.12
C ASP A 43 1.21 -4.51 -23.11
N PRO A 44 -0.12 -4.44 -22.94
CA PRO A 44 -0.83 -5.27 -21.96
C PRO A 44 -0.79 -6.78 -22.25
N GLY A 45 -0.51 -7.18 -23.49
CA GLY A 45 -0.43 -8.60 -23.87
C GLY A 45 0.90 -9.25 -23.53
N SER A 46 2.00 -8.54 -23.78
CA SER A 46 3.37 -9.02 -23.56
C SER A 46 4.01 -8.53 -22.27
N LEU A 47 3.40 -7.52 -21.61
CA LEU A 47 3.90 -6.88 -20.38
C LEU A 47 5.27 -6.20 -20.55
N ARG A 48 5.61 -5.87 -21.81
CA ARG A 48 6.88 -5.27 -22.21
C ARG A 48 6.70 -3.83 -22.65
N GLY A 49 7.75 -3.04 -22.50
CA GLY A 49 7.80 -1.67 -23.00
C GLY A 49 8.07 -1.58 -24.51
N PRO A 50 8.19 -0.36 -25.05
CA PRO A 50 8.25 -0.09 -26.49
C PRO A 50 9.43 -0.75 -27.22
N HIS A 51 10.52 -1.06 -26.51
CA HIS A 51 11.72 -1.70 -27.06
C HIS A 51 11.82 -3.18 -26.66
N GLY A 52 10.73 -3.78 -26.16
CA GLY A 52 10.66 -5.18 -25.74
C GLY A 52 11.22 -5.43 -24.34
N GLU A 53 11.54 -4.40 -23.56
CA GLU A 53 12.07 -4.51 -22.21
C GLU A 53 10.98 -4.96 -21.21
N PRO A 54 11.29 -5.83 -20.23
CA PRO A 54 10.29 -6.36 -19.29
C PRO A 54 9.98 -5.32 -18.19
N LEU A 55 9.00 -4.44 -18.44
CA LEU A 55 8.63 -3.37 -17.51
C LEU A 55 7.63 -3.82 -16.43
N VAL A 56 6.89 -4.91 -16.67
CA VAL A 56 6.06 -5.54 -15.63
C VAL A 56 6.64 -6.92 -15.30
N ARG A 57 6.88 -7.15 -14.02
CA ARG A 57 7.37 -8.43 -13.49
C ARG A 57 6.31 -9.04 -12.59
N VAL A 58 5.97 -10.28 -12.88
CA VAL A 58 5.10 -11.12 -12.04
C VAL A 58 5.97 -12.17 -11.36
N THR A 59 5.96 -12.18 -10.03
CA THR A 59 6.57 -13.22 -9.21
C THR A 59 5.47 -13.99 -8.50
N ALA A 60 5.25 -15.22 -8.93
CA ALA A 60 4.09 -16.02 -8.55
C ALA A 60 4.52 -17.50 -8.48
N PRO A 61 5.08 -17.95 -7.34
CA PRO A 61 5.51 -19.33 -7.19
C PRO A 61 4.30 -20.29 -7.23
N PRO A 62 4.32 -21.38 -8.02
CA PRO A 62 3.16 -22.26 -8.25
C PRO A 62 2.53 -22.86 -6.98
N ASP A 63 3.33 -23.09 -5.94
CA ASP A 63 2.93 -23.74 -4.68
C ASP A 63 2.61 -22.75 -3.55
N LYS A 64 2.62 -21.44 -3.84
CA LYS A 64 2.46 -20.40 -2.82
C LYS A 64 1.13 -19.66 -2.94
N PRO A 65 0.52 -19.26 -1.81
CA PRO A 65 -0.72 -18.50 -1.76
C PRO A 65 -0.55 -17.00 -2.07
N TRP A 66 0.58 -16.58 -2.64
CA TRP A 66 0.89 -15.17 -2.85
C TRP A 66 1.44 -14.92 -4.25
N ALA A 67 1.30 -13.68 -4.70
CA ALA A 67 1.95 -13.18 -5.91
C ALA A 67 2.34 -11.72 -5.73
N ARG A 68 3.42 -11.32 -6.42
CA ARG A 68 3.92 -9.95 -6.49
C ARG A 68 3.89 -9.46 -7.92
N VAL A 69 3.37 -8.25 -8.12
CA VAL A 69 3.41 -7.52 -9.39
C VAL A 69 4.22 -6.26 -9.21
N GLU A 70 5.26 -6.10 -10.02
CA GLU A 70 6.10 -4.91 -10.04
C GLU A 70 6.03 -4.24 -11.41
N VAL A 71 5.84 -2.93 -11.44
CA VAL A 71 5.97 -2.10 -12.65
C VAL A 71 7.18 -1.20 -12.48
N ARG A 72 8.08 -1.15 -13.47
CA ARG A 72 9.29 -0.32 -13.48
C ARG A 72 9.25 0.65 -14.65
N ALA A 73 9.88 1.82 -14.51
CA ALA A 73 10.03 2.75 -15.62
C ALA A 73 11.16 2.32 -16.55
N ALA A 74 12.22 1.74 -15.99
CA ALA A 74 13.27 1.02 -16.70
C ALA A 74 13.65 -0.28 -15.97
N PRO A 75 14.13 -1.34 -16.67
CA PRO A 75 14.47 -2.62 -16.05
C PRO A 75 15.53 -2.53 -14.92
N GLY A 76 16.41 -1.53 -15.00
CA GLY A 76 17.49 -1.31 -14.02
C GLY A 76 17.13 -0.38 -12.86
N ASP A 77 15.92 0.19 -12.83
CA ASP A 77 15.50 1.04 -11.72
C ASP A 77 15.55 0.26 -10.41
N ARG A 78 16.03 0.88 -9.33
CA ARG A 78 16.07 0.26 -8.00
C ARG A 78 14.66 0.02 -7.45
N ASP A 79 13.88 1.09 -7.37
CA ASP A 79 12.54 1.07 -6.79
C ASP A 79 11.50 0.93 -7.91
N PRO A 80 10.55 0.00 -7.82
CA PRO A 80 9.46 -0.08 -8.78
C PRO A 80 8.56 1.15 -8.68
N VAL A 81 7.94 1.52 -9.80
CA VAL A 81 6.91 2.56 -9.87
C VAL A 81 5.68 2.12 -9.08
N VAL A 82 5.29 0.86 -9.21
CA VAL A 82 4.26 0.21 -8.39
C VAL A 82 4.73 -1.18 -8.01
N LEU A 83 4.56 -1.53 -6.75
CA LEU A 83 4.68 -2.90 -6.25
C LEU A 83 3.37 -3.26 -5.56
N ILE A 84 2.78 -4.39 -5.93
CA ILE A 84 1.54 -4.92 -5.36
C ILE A 84 1.81 -6.36 -4.93
N ASP A 85 1.64 -6.63 -3.65
CA ASP A 85 1.58 -7.99 -3.12
C ASP A 85 0.13 -8.36 -2.85
N VAL A 86 -0.25 -9.53 -3.36
CA VAL A 86 -1.55 -10.15 -3.08
C VAL A 86 -1.33 -11.54 -2.49
N GLU A 87 -2.20 -11.93 -1.57
CA GLU A 87 -2.17 -13.26 -0.97
C GLU A 87 -3.55 -13.79 -0.59
N MET A 88 -3.64 -15.08 -0.24
CA MET A 88 -4.82 -15.68 0.35
C MET A 88 -4.66 -15.76 1.87
N ALA A 89 -5.35 -14.89 2.59
CA ALA A 89 -5.44 -14.92 4.05
C ALA A 89 -6.40 -16.03 4.51
N PRO A 90 -6.15 -16.75 5.61
CA PRO A 90 -7.11 -17.69 6.17
C PRO A 90 -8.43 -17.01 6.58
N PRO A 91 -9.61 -17.61 6.33
CA PRO A 91 -9.86 -18.94 5.76
C PRO A 91 -10.10 -18.93 4.23
N ALA A 92 -9.18 -18.34 3.45
CA ALA A 92 -9.21 -18.17 1.99
C ALA A 92 -9.88 -16.87 1.47
N MET A 93 -9.60 -15.75 2.13
CA MET A 93 -9.92 -14.41 1.61
C MET A 93 -8.74 -13.83 0.83
N PRO A 94 -8.96 -13.22 -0.35
CA PRO A 94 -7.92 -12.43 -0.99
C PRO A 94 -7.51 -11.25 -0.10
N GLU A 95 -6.25 -10.90 -0.14
CA GLU A 95 -5.68 -9.79 0.62
C GLU A 95 -4.76 -8.96 -0.27
N LEU A 96 -4.91 -7.63 -0.22
CA LEU A 96 -3.90 -6.70 -0.69
C LEU A 96 -2.88 -6.54 0.45
N ALA A 97 -1.87 -7.42 0.46
CA ALA A 97 -0.90 -7.53 1.54
C ALA A 97 0.04 -6.33 1.60
N PHE A 98 0.44 -5.80 0.44
CA PHE A 98 1.34 -4.66 0.38
C PHE A 98 1.15 -3.86 -0.91
N VAL A 99 1.28 -2.54 -0.80
CA VAL A 99 1.32 -1.64 -1.96
C VAL A 99 2.36 -0.56 -1.77
N GLN A 100 3.20 -0.36 -2.78
CA GLN A 100 4.09 0.78 -2.88
C GLN A 100 3.84 1.48 -4.21
N ILE A 101 3.85 2.82 -4.19
CA ILE A 101 3.65 3.65 -5.39
C ILE A 101 4.69 4.76 -5.34
N ASN A 102 5.61 4.75 -6.30
CA ASN A 102 6.73 5.68 -6.37
C ASN A 102 6.71 6.46 -7.68
N ASP A 103 7.05 7.74 -7.61
CA ASP A 103 7.42 8.56 -8.75
C ASP A 103 8.92 8.34 -9.03
N PRO A 104 9.28 7.65 -10.13
CA PRO A 104 10.68 7.34 -10.44
C PRO A 104 11.52 8.61 -10.69
N ALA A 105 10.88 9.72 -11.07
CA ALA A 105 11.55 11.01 -11.29
C ALA A 105 11.79 11.80 -9.99
N SER A 106 11.17 11.40 -8.87
CA SER A 106 11.33 12.11 -7.60
C SER A 106 12.62 11.70 -6.87
N PRO A 107 13.22 12.59 -6.04
CA PRO A 107 14.34 12.23 -5.18
C PRO A 107 14.05 11.01 -4.31
N ARG A 108 15.08 10.19 -4.08
CA ARG A 108 15.03 9.01 -3.22
C ARG A 108 15.59 9.33 -1.83
N TYR A 109 14.92 8.82 -0.80
CA TYR A 109 15.34 8.85 0.60
C TYR A 109 15.57 7.42 1.07
N ALA A 110 16.74 7.13 1.62
CA ALA A 110 17.18 5.77 1.90
C ALA A 110 16.70 5.23 3.26
N ILE A 111 15.42 5.46 3.57
CA ILE A 111 14.80 5.01 4.83
C ILE A 111 14.63 3.49 4.92
N ASP A 112 14.72 2.80 3.79
CA ASP A 112 14.71 1.34 3.67
C ASP A 112 16.04 0.68 4.07
N ARG A 113 17.06 1.50 4.38
CA ARG A 113 18.40 1.03 4.78
C ARG A 113 18.86 1.73 6.03
N ASP A 114 19.32 0.98 7.02
CA ASP A 114 19.96 1.57 8.20
C ASP A 114 21.38 2.09 7.89
N PRO A 115 22.05 2.77 8.84
CA PRO A 115 23.40 3.29 8.63
C PRO A 115 24.43 2.22 8.22
N GLU A 116 24.19 0.96 8.59
CA GLU A 116 25.01 -0.21 8.24
C GLU A 116 24.61 -0.84 6.89
N GLY A 117 23.59 -0.30 6.22
CA GLY A 117 23.09 -0.77 4.93
C GLY A 117 22.14 -1.97 4.99
N GLN A 118 21.75 -2.41 6.18
CA GLN A 118 20.78 -3.49 6.37
C GLN A 118 19.36 -3.00 6.11
N ASP A 119 18.47 -3.92 5.77
CA ASP A 119 17.06 -3.60 5.52
C ASP A 119 16.37 -3.18 6.83
N THR A 120 15.70 -2.02 6.82
CA THR A 120 14.97 -1.54 8.00
C THR A 120 13.66 -2.29 8.23
N LEU A 121 13.23 -3.11 7.26
CA LEU A 121 11.93 -3.76 7.22
C LEU A 121 10.81 -2.74 7.45
N TYR A 122 10.86 -1.63 6.69
CA TYR A 122 9.92 -0.52 6.78
C TYR A 122 9.88 0.15 8.16
N GLY A 123 11.02 0.18 8.85
CA GLY A 123 11.15 0.79 10.18
C GLY A 123 10.77 -0.13 11.34
N THR A 124 10.46 -1.41 11.08
CA THR A 124 10.07 -2.38 12.13
C THR A 124 11.26 -3.05 12.80
N LEU A 125 12.39 -3.20 12.09
CA LEU A 125 13.61 -3.81 12.63
C LEU A 125 14.61 -2.76 13.15
N SER A 126 14.88 -1.75 12.33
CA SER A 126 15.77 -0.62 12.63
C SER A 126 15.25 0.64 11.94
N ARG A 127 15.81 1.81 12.26
CA ARG A 127 15.40 3.09 11.65
C ARG A 127 16.61 3.89 11.21
N ASN A 128 16.50 4.53 10.05
CA ASN A 128 17.45 5.53 9.58
C ASN A 128 16.89 6.94 9.80
N LEU A 129 17.05 7.44 11.03
CA LEU A 129 16.43 8.70 11.45
C LEU A 129 16.86 9.91 10.61
N ALA A 130 18.11 9.92 10.12
CA ALA A 130 18.61 11.01 9.28
C ALA A 130 17.90 11.05 7.92
N GLU A 131 17.71 9.90 7.28
CA GLU A 131 16.97 9.82 6.01
C GLU A 131 15.47 10.04 6.22
N GLU A 132 14.90 9.57 7.33
CA GLU A 132 13.50 9.83 7.68
C GLU A 132 13.23 11.33 7.89
N GLU A 133 14.13 12.04 8.55
CA GLU A 133 14.02 13.49 8.70
C GLU A 133 14.12 14.21 7.34
N ARG A 134 15.02 13.78 6.45
CA ARG A 134 15.09 14.30 5.08
C ARG A 134 13.80 14.03 4.30
N ALA A 135 13.24 12.83 4.43
CA ALA A 135 11.99 12.44 3.79
C ALA A 135 10.81 13.28 4.33
N LEU A 136 10.71 13.44 5.65
CA LEU A 136 9.73 14.30 6.32
C LEU A 136 9.78 15.73 5.77
N ARG A 137 10.97 16.35 5.73
CA ARG A 137 11.16 17.72 5.23
C ARG A 137 10.76 17.86 3.75
N ALA A 138 10.86 16.79 2.98
CA ALA A 138 10.42 16.75 1.58
C ALA A 138 8.93 16.44 1.39
N GLY A 139 8.20 16.25 2.48
CA GLY A 139 6.76 15.99 2.51
C GLY A 139 6.38 14.53 2.31
N LEU A 140 7.28 13.57 2.55
CA LEU A 140 6.94 12.16 2.50
C LEU A 140 6.27 11.71 3.81
N ALA A 141 5.50 10.62 3.74
CA ALA A 141 4.96 9.90 4.90
C ALA A 141 5.95 8.82 5.38
N PRO A 142 5.78 8.27 6.60
CA PRO A 142 6.57 7.13 7.05
C PRO A 142 6.56 5.97 6.04
N GLY A 143 7.70 5.29 5.87
CA GLY A 143 7.82 4.15 4.95
C GLY A 143 7.89 4.51 3.45
N GLN A 144 7.78 5.79 3.08
CA GLN A 144 7.99 6.23 1.69
C GLN A 144 9.46 6.55 1.39
N VAL A 145 10.04 5.84 0.41
CA VAL A 145 11.39 6.14 -0.11
C VAL A 145 11.37 7.19 -1.22
N ARG A 146 10.20 7.43 -1.84
CA ARG A 146 9.97 8.39 -2.94
C ARG A 146 8.58 9.00 -2.80
N ARG A 147 8.34 10.14 -3.47
CA ARG A 147 6.98 10.68 -3.58
C ARG A 147 6.13 9.70 -4.39
N GLY A 148 4.84 9.57 -4.05
CA GLY A 148 3.94 8.70 -4.80
C GLY A 148 3.24 9.38 -5.99
N LEU A 149 2.74 8.58 -6.92
CA LEU A 149 2.01 9.02 -8.12
C LEU A 149 0.50 9.25 -7.92
N ARG A 150 0.02 9.19 -6.68
CA ARG A 150 -1.42 9.30 -6.33
C ARG A 150 -2.33 8.23 -6.98
N LEU A 151 -1.76 7.05 -7.28
CA LEU A 151 -2.45 5.95 -7.96
C LEU A 151 -3.17 4.96 -7.01
N LEU A 152 -3.25 5.23 -5.71
CA LEU A 152 -3.82 4.27 -4.76
C LEU A 152 -5.27 3.89 -5.11
N ARG A 153 -6.10 4.86 -5.53
CA ARG A 153 -7.47 4.59 -5.97
C ARG A 153 -7.51 3.68 -7.20
N SER A 154 -6.59 3.85 -8.14
CA SER A 154 -6.48 3.00 -9.33
C SER A 154 -6.03 1.58 -8.96
N VAL A 155 -5.10 1.44 -8.00
CA VAL A 155 -4.73 0.13 -7.45
C VAL A 155 -5.92 -0.55 -6.76
N LEU A 156 -6.68 0.17 -5.94
CA LEU A 156 -7.88 -0.39 -5.30
C LEU A 156 -8.95 -0.78 -6.33
N GLY A 157 -9.11 -0.02 -7.41
CA GLY A 157 -10.00 -0.40 -8.52
C GLY A 157 -9.55 -1.67 -9.25
N ALA A 158 -8.24 -1.81 -9.50
CA ALA A 158 -7.66 -3.02 -10.07
C ALA A 158 -7.85 -4.23 -9.14
N MET A 159 -7.69 -4.03 -7.82
CA MET A 159 -7.94 -5.05 -6.81
C MET A 159 -9.43 -5.42 -6.70
N ASP A 160 -10.35 -4.47 -6.82
CA ASP A 160 -11.80 -4.74 -6.89
C ASP A 160 -12.12 -5.71 -8.04
N ASP A 161 -11.55 -5.47 -9.22
CA ASP A 161 -11.76 -6.32 -10.39
C ASP A 161 -11.07 -7.67 -10.31
N PHE A 162 -9.94 -7.73 -9.62
CA PHE A 162 -9.23 -8.97 -9.32
C PHE A 162 -10.00 -9.82 -8.29
N CYS A 163 -10.54 -9.20 -7.24
CA CYS A 163 -11.39 -9.86 -6.25
C CYS A 163 -12.65 -10.47 -6.90
N ARG A 164 -13.32 -9.70 -7.77
CA ARG A 164 -14.46 -10.23 -8.57
C ARG A 164 -14.06 -11.37 -9.50
N LEU A 165 -12.83 -11.35 -10.02
CA LEU A 165 -12.31 -12.44 -10.87
C LEU A 165 -12.26 -13.76 -10.10
N LEU A 166 -11.83 -13.72 -8.84
CA LEU A 166 -11.77 -14.85 -7.92
C LEU A 166 -13.15 -15.28 -7.39
N GLY A 167 -14.23 -14.60 -7.80
CA GLY A 167 -15.57 -14.87 -7.31
C GLY A 167 -15.80 -14.44 -5.85
N GLN A 168 -14.96 -13.57 -5.31
CA GLN A 168 -15.01 -13.13 -3.92
C GLN A 168 -15.77 -11.80 -3.79
N GLU A 169 -16.49 -11.64 -2.67
CA GLU A 169 -17.29 -10.43 -2.40
C GLU A 169 -16.54 -9.38 -1.57
N LEU A 170 -15.45 -9.79 -0.93
CA LEU A 170 -14.64 -8.98 -0.02
C LEU A 170 -13.17 -9.38 -0.17
N TYR A 171 -12.28 -8.43 0.05
CA TYR A 171 -10.85 -8.70 0.26
C TYR A 171 -10.32 -7.90 1.45
N LEU A 172 -9.25 -8.42 2.07
CA LEU A 172 -8.61 -7.83 3.23
C LEU A 172 -7.49 -6.85 2.83
N ILE A 173 -7.19 -5.93 3.74
CA ILE A 173 -6.07 -4.98 3.63
C ILE A 173 -5.50 -4.74 5.02
N GLU A 174 -4.18 -4.79 5.17
CA GLU A 174 -3.50 -4.49 6.43
C GLU A 174 -2.61 -3.24 6.31
N PRO A 175 -3.03 -2.09 6.87
CA PRO A 175 -2.22 -0.88 6.86
C PRO A 175 -1.06 -0.96 7.84
N LEU A 176 0.17 -0.96 7.32
CA LEU A 176 1.39 -0.88 8.14
C LEU A 176 1.53 0.44 8.91
N PHE A 177 0.95 1.53 8.39
CA PHE A 177 1.05 2.86 8.99
C PHE A 177 -0.32 3.53 9.14
N TYR A 178 -0.43 4.45 10.10
CA TYR A 178 -1.64 5.25 10.34
C TYR A 178 -2.13 5.97 9.08
N HIS A 179 -1.24 6.63 8.32
CA HIS A 179 -1.65 7.32 7.09
C HIS A 179 -2.19 6.36 6.03
N SER A 180 -1.71 5.12 5.98
CA SER A 180 -2.23 4.08 5.07
C SER A 180 -3.67 3.72 5.43
N ALA A 181 -3.97 3.54 6.72
CA ALA A 181 -5.33 3.28 7.19
C ALA A 181 -6.30 4.40 6.78
N ILE A 182 -5.92 5.67 6.99
CA ILE A 182 -6.73 6.83 6.56
C ILE A 182 -6.90 6.88 5.03
N LEU A 183 -5.85 6.55 4.27
CA LEU A 183 -5.95 6.49 2.81
C LEU A 183 -6.87 5.37 2.33
N TYR A 184 -6.88 4.22 3.01
CA TYR A 184 -7.80 3.12 2.71
C TYR A 184 -9.24 3.44 3.08
N GLU A 185 -9.51 4.11 4.21
CA GLU A 185 -10.84 4.67 4.52
C GLU A 185 -11.36 5.53 3.38
N ARG A 186 -10.52 6.47 2.90
CA ARG A 186 -10.83 7.33 1.74
C ARG A 186 -10.97 6.56 0.42
N GLY A 187 -10.44 5.34 0.37
CA GLY A 187 -10.63 4.36 -0.70
C GLY A 187 -11.90 3.52 -0.55
N GLY A 188 -12.70 3.76 0.49
CA GLY A 188 -13.95 3.05 0.78
C GLY A 188 -13.78 1.77 1.59
N CYS A 189 -12.63 1.57 2.23
CA CYS A 189 -12.39 0.40 3.08
C CYS A 189 -13.07 0.56 4.45
N GLY A 190 -13.56 -0.54 4.99
CA GLY A 190 -14.06 -0.66 6.36
C GLY A 190 -13.05 -1.37 7.26
N TYR A 191 -13.40 -1.55 8.54
CA TYR A 191 -12.55 -2.24 9.51
C TYR A 191 -13.10 -3.62 9.84
N VAL A 192 -12.22 -4.62 9.81
CA VAL A 192 -12.43 -5.90 10.51
C VAL A 192 -12.11 -5.70 11.99
N MET A 193 -11.00 -5.02 12.29
CA MET A 193 -10.59 -4.63 13.64
C MET A 193 -9.75 -3.34 13.62
N GLY A 194 -9.66 -2.67 14.77
CA GLY A 194 -8.85 -1.47 14.95
C GLY A 194 -9.58 -0.14 14.72
N ARG A 195 -10.89 -0.16 14.43
CA ARG A 195 -11.71 1.06 14.28
C ARG A 195 -11.67 1.92 15.54
N ASP A 196 -11.94 1.33 16.70
CA ASP A 196 -11.97 2.06 17.98
C ASP A 196 -10.63 2.70 18.29
N GLN A 197 -9.52 2.05 17.94
CA GLN A 197 -8.17 2.60 18.06
C GLN A 197 -7.99 3.82 17.16
N MET A 198 -8.47 3.78 15.92
CA MET A 198 -8.39 4.91 14.99
C MET A 198 -9.23 6.11 15.47
N GLU A 199 -10.42 5.85 16.00
CA GLU A 199 -11.28 6.86 16.63
C GLU A 199 -10.66 7.43 17.91
N GLU A 200 -10.00 6.59 18.73
CA GLU A 200 -9.28 7.04 19.93
C GLU A 200 -8.05 7.88 19.58
N ILE A 201 -7.28 7.48 18.57
CA ILE A 201 -6.19 8.31 18.04
C ILE A 201 -6.74 9.67 17.61
N HIS A 202 -7.89 9.69 16.94
CA HIS A 202 -8.51 10.94 16.52
C HIS A 202 -8.89 11.84 17.71
N ARG A 203 -9.54 11.28 18.74
CA ARG A 203 -9.84 11.99 20.00
C ARG A 203 -8.58 12.48 20.71
N GLY A 204 -7.53 11.67 20.73
CA GLY A 204 -6.25 12.00 21.34
C GLY A 204 -5.57 13.21 20.70
N PHE A 205 -5.76 13.40 19.38
CA PHE A 205 -5.29 14.56 18.63
C PHE A 205 -6.31 15.71 18.51
N ALA A 206 -7.40 15.69 19.29
CA ALA A 206 -8.28 16.85 19.39
C ALA A 206 -7.54 18.06 20.00
N ALA A 207 -8.15 19.25 19.94
CA ALA A 207 -7.63 20.44 20.60
C ALA A 207 -7.36 20.13 22.10
N ASP A 208 -6.15 20.43 22.57
CA ASP A 208 -5.65 20.15 23.93
C ASP A 208 -5.66 18.65 24.36
N GLY A 209 -5.90 17.75 23.40
CA GLY A 209 -5.89 16.31 23.60
C GLY A 209 -4.52 15.78 24.07
N PRO A 210 -4.49 14.60 24.71
CA PRO A 210 -3.25 14.03 25.25
C PRO A 210 -2.15 13.80 24.21
N LEU A 211 -2.50 13.47 22.96
CA LEU A 211 -1.51 13.31 21.89
C LEU A 211 -1.08 14.67 21.32
N THR A 212 -1.99 15.63 21.20
CA THR A 212 -1.68 17.01 20.78
C THR A 212 -0.70 17.67 21.73
N ARG A 213 -0.88 17.50 23.05
CA ARG A 213 0.06 18.03 24.07
C ARG A 213 1.46 17.44 23.98
N ARG A 214 1.62 16.28 23.34
CA ARG A 214 2.92 15.63 23.08
C ARG A 214 3.56 16.06 21.76
N LEU A 215 2.93 16.95 21.00
CA LEU A 215 3.50 17.61 19.82
C LEU A 215 4.28 18.86 20.26
N ASP A 216 5.30 18.65 21.08
CA ASP A 216 6.10 19.67 21.76
C ASP A 216 7.33 20.12 20.96
N GLY A 217 7.56 19.53 19.79
CA GLY A 217 8.74 19.80 18.97
C GLY A 217 10.04 19.16 19.49
N ALA A 218 9.98 18.26 20.48
CA ALA A 218 11.17 17.60 21.02
C ALA A 218 11.93 16.74 19.99
N THR A 219 11.22 16.29 18.95
CA THR A 219 11.83 15.63 17.77
C THR A 219 11.31 16.29 16.49
N PRO A 220 12.02 16.16 15.35
CA PRO A 220 11.49 16.57 14.05
C PRO A 220 10.12 15.97 13.72
N PHE A 221 9.79 14.82 14.32
CA PHE A 221 8.56 14.06 14.07
C PHE A 221 7.37 14.46 14.98
N ARG A 222 7.56 15.37 15.95
CA ARG A 222 6.54 15.81 16.92
C ARG A 222 6.28 17.32 16.87
N GLN A 223 6.29 17.90 15.69
CA GLN A 223 6.13 19.35 15.56
C GLN A 223 4.70 19.80 15.89
N PRO A 224 4.51 20.96 16.55
CA PRO A 224 3.21 21.59 16.69
C PRO A 224 2.48 21.71 15.34
N GLY A 225 1.18 21.42 15.30
CA GLY A 225 0.36 21.43 14.09
C GLY A 225 0.31 20.09 13.34
N PHE A 226 1.11 19.10 13.71
CA PHE A 226 1.03 17.74 13.11
C PHE A 226 -0.32 17.07 13.36
N ASP A 227 -1.03 17.44 14.40
CA ASP A 227 -2.41 17.04 14.71
C ASP A 227 -3.40 17.39 13.58
N ARG A 228 -3.09 18.33 12.69
CA ARG A 228 -3.99 18.78 11.62
C ARG A 228 -3.81 18.00 10.31
N THR A 229 -2.74 17.22 10.18
CA THR A 229 -2.40 16.53 8.94
C THR A 229 -2.28 15.03 9.12
N VAL A 230 -2.67 14.27 8.09
CA VAL A 230 -2.55 12.80 8.08
C VAL A 230 -1.08 12.39 8.18
N ARG A 231 -0.20 13.05 7.42
CA ARG A 231 1.24 12.79 7.43
C ARG A 231 1.88 13.15 8.77
N GLY A 232 1.55 14.30 9.34
CA GLY A 232 2.05 14.75 10.63
C GLY A 232 1.68 13.77 11.76
N ARG A 233 0.39 13.41 11.88
CA ARG A 233 -0.05 12.39 12.85
C ARG A 233 0.69 11.07 12.64
N SER A 234 0.85 10.63 11.40
CA SER A 234 1.56 9.37 11.10
C SER A 234 3.03 9.42 11.53
N TRP A 235 3.75 10.51 11.30
CA TRP A 235 5.12 10.67 11.76
C TRP A 235 5.23 10.67 13.27
N ALA A 236 4.35 11.41 13.97
CA ALA A 236 4.33 11.43 15.42
C ALA A 236 4.03 10.02 16.01
N ILE A 237 3.12 9.28 15.39
CA ILE A 237 2.80 7.88 15.75
C ILE A 237 4.01 6.97 15.54
N THR A 238 4.69 7.05 14.38
CA THR A 238 5.93 6.31 14.11
C THR A 238 7.05 6.67 15.10
N ASP A 239 7.08 7.92 15.57
CA ASP A 239 7.99 8.38 16.62
C ASP A 239 7.57 7.98 18.05
N GLY A 240 6.50 7.19 18.20
CA GLY A 240 6.07 6.65 19.48
C GLY A 240 5.18 7.58 20.31
N VAL A 241 4.51 8.56 19.70
CA VAL A 241 3.59 9.46 20.42
C VAL A 241 2.40 8.72 21.06
N LEU A 242 2.09 7.50 20.64
CA LEU A 242 1.05 6.68 21.28
C LEU A 242 1.54 6.02 22.58
N GLY A 243 2.86 5.90 22.78
CA GLY A 243 3.46 5.10 23.87
C GLY A 243 3.50 3.60 23.58
N THR A 244 2.78 3.13 22.56
CA THR A 244 2.82 1.76 22.04
C THR A 244 2.96 1.77 20.52
N PRO A 245 3.44 0.69 19.90
CA PRO A 245 3.47 0.56 18.45
C PRO A 245 2.06 0.66 17.85
N PHE A 246 1.93 1.33 16.71
CA PHE A 246 0.71 1.26 15.91
C PHE A 246 0.63 -0.11 15.24
N ALA A 247 -0.31 -0.93 15.70
CA ALA A 247 -0.58 -2.27 15.20
C ALA A 247 -2.06 -2.62 15.39
N GLY A 248 -2.46 -3.84 14.99
CA GLY A 248 -3.80 -4.36 15.28
C GLY A 248 -4.92 -3.73 14.44
N VAL A 249 -4.59 -3.20 13.26
CA VAL A 249 -5.57 -2.66 12.31
C VAL A 249 -5.67 -3.60 11.13
N LYS A 250 -6.85 -4.19 10.92
CA LYS A 250 -7.18 -5.01 9.75
C LYS A 250 -8.42 -4.43 9.09
N MET A 251 -8.35 -4.19 7.79
CA MET A 251 -9.41 -3.58 7.00
C MET A 251 -9.97 -4.56 5.98
N TYR A 252 -11.16 -4.25 5.47
CA TYR A 252 -11.76 -4.97 4.34
C TYR A 252 -12.28 -3.98 3.30
N LYS A 253 -12.44 -4.46 2.08
CA LYS A 253 -13.16 -3.73 1.03
C LYS A 253 -14.06 -4.66 0.22
N ALA A 254 -15.28 -4.19 -0.03
CA ALA A 254 -16.22 -4.82 -0.95
C ALA A 254 -16.09 -4.17 -2.34
N PRO A 255 -15.84 -4.93 -3.41
CA PRO A 255 -15.62 -4.37 -4.73
C PRO A 255 -16.75 -3.44 -5.19
N GLY A 256 -16.41 -2.20 -5.56
CA GLY A 256 -17.35 -1.18 -6.03
C GLY A 256 -18.27 -0.60 -4.96
N ARG A 257 -18.04 -0.90 -3.68
CA ARG A 257 -18.76 -0.29 -2.55
C ARG A 257 -17.80 0.51 -1.68
N SER A 258 -18.37 1.49 -0.97
CA SER A 258 -17.69 2.26 0.07
C SER A 258 -18.29 1.90 1.43
N ALA A 259 -17.44 1.60 2.40
CA ALA A 259 -17.86 1.43 3.80
C ALA A 259 -18.25 2.74 4.48
N ASN A 260 -17.97 3.89 3.85
CA ASN A 260 -18.27 5.25 4.36
C ASN A 260 -17.69 5.49 5.77
N VAL A 261 -16.51 4.93 6.05
CA VAL A 261 -15.78 5.16 7.29
C VAL A 261 -14.87 6.38 7.13
N CYS A 262 -14.80 7.21 8.16
CA CYS A 262 -13.85 8.32 8.24
C CYS A 262 -13.48 8.57 9.71
N SER A 263 -12.29 8.17 10.12
CA SER A 263 -11.78 8.39 11.48
C SER A 263 -11.02 9.71 11.62
N PHE A 264 -10.80 10.45 10.53
CA PHE A 264 -10.21 11.80 10.58
C PHE A 264 -10.93 12.76 9.61
N PRO A 265 -12.13 13.25 9.97
CA PRO A 265 -13.05 13.97 9.08
C PRO A 265 -12.53 15.26 8.44
N ASP A 266 -11.50 15.90 8.99
CA ASP A 266 -10.91 17.13 8.45
C ASP A 266 -9.41 17.02 8.13
N GLY A 267 -8.90 15.79 8.06
CA GLY A 267 -7.47 15.56 7.93
C GLY A 267 -6.90 16.09 6.62
N ILE A 268 -5.96 17.03 6.68
CA ILE A 268 -5.24 17.51 5.50
C ILE A 268 -4.16 16.48 5.16
N TYR A 269 -4.01 16.11 3.87
CA TYR A 269 -2.95 15.18 3.46
C TYR A 269 -1.67 15.92 3.11
#